data_AF-A0AAN6XDJ5-F1
#
_entry.id   AF-A0AAN6XDJ5-F1
#
_cell.length_a   1.000
_cell.length_b   1.000
_cell.length_c   1.000
_cell.angle_alpha   90.00
_cell.angle_beta   90.00
_cell.angle_gamma   90.00
#
_symmetry.space_group_name_H-M   'P 1'
#
loop_
_entity.id
_entity.type
_entity.pdbx_description
1 polymer ?
#
loop_
_entity_poly.entity_id
_entity_poly.type
_entity_poly.pdbx_seq_one_letter_code
_entity_poly.pdbx_strand_id
1 'polypeptide(L)'
;MRALTRKIVAKAQKLRHHHDGPSKVPSRHQPQAQSESTTEPPITSTANTTTSYPATTSLSTEPVEAITLGASTVESNDASNVTITVDDSALPNKVVVDNTLPSGINPLTNNIANVAWLGYQIANNSCSHRDLGFAGKLGGKWYSIFGDTLWAAPGVTDMFLDPLGFHGMVRDSISLLTDDPLTVVDLHLNNDQPVPHQLQFVPFVEEWGETNQYGFGGTSLCEVDEETGTGVLYYLVNGNESHGLIGAGVAQVNLVDDVPTVTHRYGDQGWWWDSSKYARYGDQIAYRDENSEYIYIWGGPPNYIKDWGTINYHYLARVRARDAFDLGAYEYYWGKQKGWRKEVLDRFDTETSVMWGSGQGQIHWSEYWGCYLLVHLGIAGGAVFIRTADNLEGPWTPDVQVFQATPIDDGLVYAGVAHPYLDETGKTLVLSYTNNNHIEVVKVEFS
;
A
#
# COMPACT_ATOMS: atom_id res chain seq x y z
N MET A 1 -14.05 2.12 1.99
CA MET A 1 -13.43 2.88 3.10
C MET A 1 -14.37 3.23 4.27
N ARG A 2 -15.51 3.95 4.10
CA ARG A 2 -16.42 4.28 5.25
C ARG A 2 -17.04 3.07 5.97
N ALA A 3 -17.19 1.93 5.31
CA ALA A 3 -17.62 0.67 5.94
C ALA A 3 -16.46 -0.12 6.60
N LEU A 4 -15.21 0.22 6.23
CA LEU A 4 -13.98 -0.45 6.62
C LEU A 4 -13.52 0.01 8.02
N THR A 5 -13.47 1.34 8.22
CA THR A 5 -13.15 1.96 9.52
C THR A 5 -14.22 1.71 10.58
N ARG A 6 -15.51 1.65 10.17
CA ARG A 6 -16.62 1.41 11.10
C ARG A 6 -16.63 0.02 11.71
N LYS A 7 -16.15 -1.02 11.00
CA LYS A 7 -16.15 -2.40 11.52
C LYS A 7 -15.07 -2.62 12.59
N ILE A 8 -13.89 -2.04 12.40
CA ILE A 8 -12.76 -2.16 13.33
C ILE A 8 -13.06 -1.42 14.64
N VAL A 9 -13.52 -0.16 14.55
CA VAL A 9 -13.85 0.62 15.75
C VAL A 9 -15.10 0.08 16.47
N ALA A 10 -16.14 -0.36 15.74
CA ALA A 10 -17.32 -0.94 16.36
C ALA A 10 -17.04 -2.28 17.06
N LYS A 11 -16.11 -3.11 16.56
CA LYS A 11 -15.71 -4.37 17.23
C LYS A 11 -14.89 -4.09 18.49
N ALA A 12 -13.99 -3.09 18.45
CA ALA A 12 -13.21 -2.64 19.62
C ALA A 12 -14.08 -1.97 20.70
N GLN A 13 -15.13 -1.23 20.34
CA GLN A 13 -16.04 -0.58 21.29
C GLN A 13 -17.06 -1.54 21.92
N LYS A 14 -17.50 -2.58 21.21
CA LYS A 14 -18.43 -3.59 21.77
C LYS A 14 -17.80 -4.41 22.89
N LEU A 15 -16.47 -4.55 22.89
CA LEU A 15 -15.70 -5.19 23.96
C LEU A 15 -15.49 -4.27 25.19
N ARG A 16 -15.59 -2.93 25.04
CA ARG A 16 -15.43 -1.97 26.16
C ARG A 16 -16.65 -1.86 27.07
N HIS A 17 -17.85 -2.23 26.62
CA HIS A 17 -19.08 -2.09 27.40
C HIS A 17 -19.45 -3.29 28.28
N HIS A 18 -18.57 -4.29 28.44
CA HIS A 18 -18.82 -5.47 29.28
C HIS A 18 -18.00 -5.58 30.57
N HIS A 19 -17.24 -4.54 30.95
CA HIS A 19 -16.42 -4.58 32.17
C HIS A 19 -16.60 -3.37 33.10
N ASP A 20 -17.86 -3.12 33.50
CA ASP A 20 -18.15 -2.40 34.74
C ASP A 20 -19.17 -3.19 35.57
N GLY A 21 -18.66 -4.00 36.49
CA GLY A 21 -19.44 -4.71 37.50
C GLY A 21 -18.54 -5.08 38.69
N PRO A 22 -18.92 -4.80 39.95
CA PRO A 22 -18.00 -4.86 41.08
C PRO A 22 -17.71 -6.31 41.51
N SER A 23 -16.41 -6.57 41.73
CA SER A 23 -15.85 -7.81 42.26
C SER A 23 -16.43 -8.19 43.63
N LYS A 24 -16.96 -9.41 43.74
CA LYS A 24 -17.12 -10.15 44.99
C LYS A 24 -16.48 -11.52 44.86
N VAL A 25 -15.45 -11.76 45.68
CA VAL A 25 -14.79 -13.06 45.91
C VAL A 25 -15.75 -14.01 46.65
N PRO A 26 -15.79 -15.32 46.31
CA PRO A 26 -15.37 -16.29 47.32
C PRO A 26 -14.58 -17.53 46.82
N SER A 27 -13.75 -17.98 47.76
CA SER A 27 -13.02 -19.23 48.00
C SER A 27 -13.25 -20.53 47.19
N ARG A 28 -12.08 -21.14 46.86
CA ARG A 28 -11.71 -22.57 46.92
C ARG A 28 -12.83 -23.63 47.01
N HIS A 29 -12.90 -24.49 45.99
CA HIS A 29 -12.78 -25.95 46.14
C HIS A 29 -12.42 -26.62 44.80
N GLN A 30 -11.49 -27.57 44.85
CA GLN A 30 -11.24 -28.64 43.88
C GLN A 30 -11.35 -29.96 44.68
N PRO A 31 -11.37 -31.17 44.08
CA PRO A 31 -11.53 -31.52 42.65
C PRO A 31 -12.52 -32.69 42.43
N GLN A 32 -12.89 -32.99 41.18
CA GLN A 32 -13.08 -34.38 40.75
C GLN A 32 -13.01 -34.54 39.23
N ALA A 33 -12.24 -35.55 38.83
CA ALA A 33 -12.02 -35.99 37.47
C ALA A 33 -13.22 -36.79 36.94
N GLN A 34 -13.51 -36.65 35.65
CA GLN A 34 -14.13 -37.72 34.87
C GLN A 34 -13.68 -37.61 33.41
N SER A 35 -13.11 -38.71 32.94
CA SER A 35 -12.77 -39.04 31.57
C SER A 35 -14.02 -39.32 30.76
N GLU A 36 -14.10 -38.84 29.52
CA GLU A 36 -14.90 -39.49 28.49
C GLU A 36 -14.30 -39.23 27.11
N SER A 37 -13.91 -40.32 26.45
CA SER A 37 -13.51 -40.35 25.05
C SER A 37 -14.77 -40.46 24.18
N THR A 38 -14.88 -39.65 23.13
CA THR A 38 -15.70 -40.02 21.97
C THR A 38 -14.98 -39.67 20.68
N THR A 39 -14.87 -40.70 19.84
CA THR A 39 -14.34 -40.73 18.48
C THR A 39 -15.33 -40.09 17.51
N GLU A 40 -14.87 -39.16 16.67
CA GLU A 40 -15.62 -38.66 15.52
C GLU A 40 -15.25 -39.43 14.22
N PRO A 41 -16.23 -39.72 13.34
CA PRO A 41 -16.00 -40.36 12.04
C PRO A 41 -15.71 -39.33 10.92
N PRO A 42 -15.13 -39.76 9.79
CA PRO A 42 -14.71 -38.86 8.72
C PRO A 42 -15.89 -38.43 7.85
N ILE A 43 -15.98 -37.13 7.54
CA ILE A 43 -16.92 -36.59 6.54
C ILE A 43 -16.17 -36.43 5.22
N THR A 44 -16.65 -37.18 4.23
CA THR A 44 -16.28 -37.16 2.82
C THR A 44 -16.74 -35.88 2.12
N SER A 45 -15.85 -35.23 1.38
CA SER A 45 -16.18 -34.10 0.50
C SER A 45 -16.54 -34.57 -0.90
N THR A 46 -17.75 -34.27 -1.36
CA THR A 46 -18.11 -34.24 -2.79
C THR A 46 -19.10 -33.11 -3.06
N ALA A 47 -18.69 -32.12 -3.86
CA ALA A 47 -19.58 -31.40 -4.76
C ALA A 47 -18.78 -30.52 -5.74
N ASN A 48 -18.71 -30.99 -6.98
CA ASN A 48 -18.43 -30.16 -8.15
C ASN A 48 -19.53 -29.12 -8.31
N THR A 49 -19.17 -27.85 -8.52
CA THR A 49 -20.06 -26.88 -9.19
C THR A 49 -19.25 -26.06 -10.18
N THR A 50 -19.33 -26.48 -11.44
CA THR A 50 -18.86 -25.75 -12.61
C THR A 50 -19.73 -24.52 -12.81
N THR A 51 -19.16 -23.33 -12.75
CA THR A 51 -19.79 -22.10 -13.25
C THR A 51 -19.04 -21.63 -14.49
N SER A 52 -19.75 -21.63 -15.61
CA SER A 52 -19.30 -21.21 -16.93
C SER A 52 -19.33 -19.68 -17.07
N TYR A 53 -18.23 -19.07 -17.51
CA TYR A 53 -18.20 -17.69 -17.98
C TYR A 53 -18.65 -17.60 -19.46
N PRO A 54 -19.33 -16.51 -19.88
CA PRO A 54 -19.74 -16.33 -21.26
C PRO A 54 -18.57 -15.97 -22.18
N ALA A 55 -18.64 -16.50 -23.39
CA ALA A 55 -17.65 -16.38 -24.45
C ALA A 55 -17.42 -14.94 -24.91
N THR A 56 -16.15 -14.62 -25.17
CA THR A 56 -15.64 -13.49 -25.93
C THR A 56 -16.30 -13.39 -27.31
N THR A 57 -16.90 -12.24 -27.60
CA THR A 57 -17.29 -11.84 -28.96
C THR A 57 -16.08 -11.28 -29.69
N SER A 58 -15.80 -11.85 -30.87
CA SER A 58 -14.76 -11.45 -31.80
C SER A 58 -15.05 -10.06 -32.39
N LEU A 59 -14.12 -9.12 -32.24
CA LEU A 59 -14.16 -7.85 -32.98
C LEU A 59 -13.56 -8.03 -34.38
N SER A 60 -14.33 -7.58 -35.37
CA SER A 60 -14.02 -7.55 -36.79
C SER A 60 -12.88 -6.57 -37.09
N THR A 61 -12.00 -6.97 -38.00
CA THR A 61 -10.92 -6.16 -38.57
C THR A 61 -11.38 -5.60 -39.92
N GLU A 62 -11.71 -4.31 -39.96
CA GLU A 62 -11.87 -3.55 -41.21
C GLU A 62 -10.75 -2.47 -41.25
N PRO A 63 -10.10 -2.26 -42.41
CA PRO A 63 -8.97 -1.35 -42.54
C PRO A 63 -9.43 0.12 -42.62
N VAL A 64 -8.69 1.00 -41.95
CA VAL A 64 -8.90 2.46 -41.95
C VAL A 64 -8.49 3.05 -43.30
N GLU A 65 -9.43 3.69 -44.01
CA GLU A 65 -9.17 4.46 -45.23
C GLU A 65 -8.30 5.70 -44.95
N ALA A 66 -7.36 5.98 -45.86
CA ALA A 66 -6.50 7.15 -45.82
C ALA A 66 -7.28 8.44 -46.08
N ILE A 67 -7.24 9.38 -45.13
CA ILE A 67 -7.84 10.70 -45.26
C ILE A 67 -6.96 11.58 -46.15
N THR A 68 -7.54 12.07 -47.24
CA THR A 68 -6.91 13.07 -48.13
C THR A 68 -7.22 14.47 -47.59
N LEU A 69 -6.18 15.23 -47.23
CA LEU A 69 -6.30 16.64 -46.83
C LEU A 69 -6.67 17.50 -48.04
N GLY A 70 -7.88 18.05 -48.06
CA GLY A 70 -8.30 19.06 -49.03
C GLY A 70 -7.58 20.37 -48.78
N ALA A 71 -6.77 20.82 -49.74
CA ALA A 71 -6.18 22.15 -49.74
C ALA A 71 -7.27 23.21 -49.96
N SER A 72 -7.38 24.18 -49.05
CA SER A 72 -8.15 25.40 -49.27
C SER A 72 -7.25 26.49 -49.85
N THR A 73 -7.69 27.04 -50.98
CA THR A 73 -7.10 28.20 -51.67
C THR A 73 -7.25 29.47 -50.83
N VAL A 74 -6.14 30.21 -50.68
CA VAL A 74 -6.11 31.55 -50.07
C VAL A 74 -6.16 32.59 -51.18
N GLU A 75 -7.22 33.38 -51.25
CA GLU A 75 -7.20 34.68 -51.92
C GLU A 75 -6.91 35.76 -50.87
N SER A 76 -5.75 36.39 -50.99
CA SER A 76 -5.32 37.51 -50.17
C SER A 76 -5.94 38.81 -50.67
N ASN A 77 -6.51 39.59 -49.76
CA ASN A 77 -6.45 41.06 -49.83
C ASN A 77 -6.49 41.63 -48.41
N ASP A 78 -5.51 42.50 -48.15
CA ASP A 78 -5.34 43.38 -47.00
C ASP A 78 -4.80 42.84 -45.67
N ALA A 79 -3.71 43.47 -45.24
CA ALA A 79 -2.93 43.18 -44.06
C ALA A 79 -3.33 44.12 -42.91
N SER A 80 -4.28 43.69 -42.08
CA SER A 80 -4.42 44.19 -40.71
C SER A 80 -5.34 43.29 -39.88
N ASN A 81 -4.81 42.73 -38.79
CA ASN A 81 -5.52 42.02 -37.71
C ASN A 81 -6.50 40.92 -38.13
N VAL A 82 -5.97 39.73 -38.42
CA VAL A 82 -6.73 38.48 -38.39
C VAL A 82 -6.61 37.86 -36.99
N THR A 83 -7.61 38.08 -36.15
CA THR A 83 -7.78 37.26 -34.94
C THR A 83 -8.38 35.93 -35.38
N ILE A 84 -7.55 34.89 -35.47
CA ILE A 84 -8.04 33.52 -35.72
C ILE A 84 -8.63 33.02 -34.39
N THR A 85 -9.94 33.15 -34.25
CA THR A 85 -10.69 32.42 -33.23
C THR A 85 -10.83 30.99 -33.74
N VAL A 86 -9.97 30.08 -33.28
CA VAL A 86 -10.16 28.66 -33.53
C VAL A 86 -11.33 28.23 -32.65
N ASP A 87 -12.46 27.91 -33.27
CA ASP A 87 -13.57 27.28 -32.60
C ASP A 87 -13.18 25.83 -32.27
N ASP A 88 -12.76 25.61 -31.01
CA ASP A 88 -12.36 24.30 -30.48
C ASP A 88 -13.51 23.28 -30.51
N SER A 89 -14.75 23.69 -30.82
CA SER A 89 -15.91 22.79 -30.91
C SER A 89 -15.96 21.96 -32.21
N ALA A 90 -15.05 22.21 -33.15
CA ALA A 90 -14.96 21.48 -34.43
C ALA A 90 -13.72 20.57 -34.55
N LEU A 91 -12.93 20.38 -33.48
CA LEU A 91 -11.89 19.36 -33.47
C LEU A 91 -12.55 17.98 -33.41
N PRO A 92 -12.11 17.01 -34.24
CA PRO A 92 -12.59 15.63 -34.15
C PRO A 92 -12.43 15.14 -32.71
N ASN A 93 -13.49 14.53 -32.15
CA ASN A 93 -13.59 14.00 -30.79
C ASN A 93 -12.20 13.76 -30.19
N LYS A 94 -11.75 14.65 -29.30
CA LYS A 94 -10.48 14.48 -28.58
C LYS A 94 -10.48 13.05 -28.04
N VAL A 95 -9.59 12.21 -28.53
CA VAL A 95 -9.47 10.83 -28.03
C VAL A 95 -9.12 10.95 -26.55
N VAL A 96 -10.09 10.67 -25.69
CA VAL A 96 -9.88 10.62 -24.24
C VAL A 96 -9.03 9.39 -23.99
N VAL A 97 -7.77 9.61 -23.65
CA VAL A 97 -6.84 8.53 -23.31
C VAL A 97 -7.15 8.10 -21.88
N ASP A 98 -7.62 6.88 -21.70
CA ASP A 98 -7.75 6.28 -20.38
C ASP A 98 -6.43 5.59 -19.99
N ASN A 99 -5.65 6.26 -19.15
CA ASN A 99 -4.35 5.74 -18.66
C ASN A 99 -4.51 4.67 -17.59
N THR A 100 -5.74 4.38 -17.16
CA THR A 100 -6.02 3.44 -16.07
C THR A 100 -6.36 2.04 -16.57
N LEU A 101 -6.67 1.91 -17.87
CA LEU A 101 -6.92 0.61 -18.49
C LEU A 101 -5.61 -0.17 -18.63
N PRO A 102 -5.56 -1.43 -18.16
CA PRO A 102 -4.41 -2.28 -18.33
C PRO A 102 -4.08 -2.50 -19.82
N SER A 103 -2.79 -2.55 -20.16
CA SER A 103 -2.33 -2.73 -21.54
C SER A 103 -1.04 -3.53 -21.62
N GLY A 104 -0.82 -4.22 -22.75
CA GLY A 104 0.33 -5.10 -22.95
C GLY A 104 0.12 -6.52 -22.44
N ILE A 105 1.20 -7.31 -22.44
CA ILE A 105 1.22 -8.70 -21.98
C ILE A 105 2.06 -8.75 -20.72
N ASN A 106 1.49 -9.24 -19.62
CA ASN A 106 2.24 -9.46 -18.40
C ASN A 106 3.17 -10.67 -18.59
N PRO A 107 4.50 -10.53 -18.52
CA PRO A 107 5.45 -11.60 -18.81
C PRO A 107 5.35 -12.77 -17.82
N LEU A 108 4.75 -12.57 -16.65
CA LEU A 108 4.50 -13.65 -15.69
C LEU A 108 3.36 -14.58 -16.15
N THR A 109 2.58 -14.20 -17.17
CA THR A 109 1.49 -15.03 -17.69
C THR A 109 2.04 -16.37 -18.19
N ASN A 110 1.61 -17.46 -17.57
CA ASN A 110 2.09 -18.83 -17.81
C ASN A 110 3.55 -19.10 -17.43
N ASN A 111 4.21 -18.18 -16.70
CA ASN A 111 5.60 -18.34 -16.26
C ASN A 111 5.75 -18.39 -14.72
N ILE A 112 4.70 -18.85 -14.03
CA ILE A 112 4.75 -19.16 -12.59
C ILE A 112 4.93 -20.66 -12.47
N ALA A 113 6.10 -21.08 -11.98
CA ALA A 113 6.43 -22.48 -11.79
C ALA A 113 5.79 -23.04 -10.51
N ASN A 114 5.83 -22.27 -9.43
CA ASN A 114 5.32 -22.69 -8.12
C ASN A 114 4.94 -21.48 -7.25
N VAL A 115 3.98 -21.68 -6.36
CA VAL A 115 3.63 -20.71 -5.30
C VAL A 115 3.44 -21.46 -4.00
N ALA A 116 4.16 -21.04 -2.95
CA ALA A 116 4.12 -21.66 -1.64
C ALA A 116 3.74 -20.63 -0.57
N TRP A 117 2.75 -20.95 0.26
CA TRP A 117 2.54 -20.25 1.52
C TRP A 117 3.60 -20.70 2.53
N LEU A 118 4.32 -19.74 3.10
CA LEU A 118 5.47 -20.01 3.97
C LEU A 118 5.08 -19.98 5.45
N GLY A 119 4.17 -19.10 5.85
CA GLY A 119 3.83 -18.90 7.25
C GLY A 119 3.44 -17.47 7.58
N TYR A 120 3.48 -17.18 8.88
CA TYR A 120 3.33 -15.84 9.42
C TYR A 120 4.70 -15.23 9.70
N GLN A 121 4.87 -13.96 9.35
CA GLN A 121 6.03 -13.18 9.76
C GLN A 121 5.83 -12.68 11.19
N ILE A 122 6.75 -13.03 12.08
CA ILE A 122 6.70 -12.72 13.51
C ILE A 122 8.02 -12.09 13.98
N ALA A 123 7.96 -11.30 15.06
CA ALA A 123 9.17 -10.81 15.69
C ALA A 123 9.79 -11.84 16.64
N ASN A 124 11.12 -11.87 16.71
CA ASN A 124 11.84 -12.73 17.64
C ASN A 124 12.17 -12.09 19.00
N ASN A 125 11.84 -10.80 19.18
CA ASN A 125 12.20 -10.00 20.34
C ASN A 125 11.02 -9.23 20.97
N SER A 126 9.79 -9.44 20.48
CA SER A 126 8.55 -8.82 20.98
C SER A 126 7.35 -9.75 20.68
N CYS A 127 6.13 -9.34 21.05
CA CYS A 127 4.90 -10.04 20.65
C CYS A 127 3.78 -9.05 20.32
N SER A 128 3.28 -9.11 19.07
CA SER A 128 2.29 -8.14 18.54
C SER A 128 1.59 -8.66 17.29
N HIS A 129 0.37 -8.18 17.05
CA HIS A 129 -0.34 -8.27 15.76
C HIS A 129 -0.10 -6.97 14.96
N ARG A 130 -0.06 -7.04 13.63
CA ARG A 130 0.36 -5.92 12.78
C ARG A 130 -0.41 -5.84 11.48
N ASP A 131 -0.57 -4.63 10.97
CA ASP A 131 -0.92 -4.42 9.57
C ASP A 131 0.15 -3.67 8.78
N LEU A 132 -0.02 -3.70 7.45
CA LEU A 132 0.91 -3.22 6.44
C LEU A 132 2.18 -4.06 6.35
N GLY A 133 3.34 -3.47 6.69
CA GLY A 133 4.64 -4.12 6.61
C GLY A 133 5.46 -3.75 5.37
N PHE A 134 5.32 -2.52 4.86
CA PHE A 134 6.01 -2.07 3.65
C PHE A 134 7.53 -2.13 3.82
N ALA A 135 8.22 -2.83 2.90
CA ALA A 135 9.66 -3.00 2.96
C ALA A 135 10.39 -1.81 2.32
N GLY A 136 11.51 -1.38 2.90
CA GLY A 136 12.35 -0.32 2.34
C GLY A 136 13.80 -0.43 2.81
N LYS A 137 14.74 0.04 1.98
CA LYS A 137 16.18 0.03 2.25
C LYS A 137 16.61 1.32 2.97
N LEU A 138 17.51 1.21 3.94
CA LEU A 138 18.25 2.32 4.54
C LEU A 138 19.59 1.84 5.11
N GLY A 139 20.69 2.51 4.79
CA GLY A 139 22.02 2.21 5.33
C GLY A 139 22.44 0.76 5.13
N GLY A 140 22.17 0.20 3.94
CA GLY A 140 22.52 -1.18 3.60
C GLY A 140 21.66 -2.27 4.25
N LYS A 141 20.59 -1.92 4.98
CA LYS A 141 19.66 -2.87 5.60
C LYS A 141 18.24 -2.66 5.08
N TRP A 142 17.42 -3.70 5.23
CA TRP A 142 16.00 -3.65 4.90
C TRP A 142 15.16 -3.55 6.16
N TYR A 143 14.14 -2.71 6.12
CA TYR A 143 13.23 -2.45 7.22
C TYR A 143 11.79 -2.56 6.75
N SER A 144 10.90 -2.89 7.67
CA SER A 144 9.46 -2.94 7.42
C SER A 144 8.77 -1.88 8.26
N ILE A 145 7.90 -1.09 7.62
CA ILE A 145 7.03 -0.11 8.28
C ILE A 145 5.64 -0.71 8.42
N PHE A 146 5.21 -0.88 9.66
CA PHE A 146 3.89 -1.36 10.02
C PHE A 146 2.98 -0.19 10.39
N GLY A 147 1.68 -0.35 10.15
CA GLY A 147 0.65 0.55 10.68
C GLY A 147 0.30 0.15 12.11
N ASP A 148 -1.00 -0.02 12.37
CA ASP A 148 -1.51 -0.39 13.68
C ASP A 148 -0.79 -1.66 14.18
N THR A 149 -0.03 -1.49 15.25
CA THR A 149 0.75 -2.55 15.89
C THR A 149 0.14 -2.80 17.26
N LEU A 150 -0.65 -3.86 17.36
CA LEU A 150 -1.41 -4.24 18.54
C LEU A 150 -0.54 -5.13 19.41
N TRP A 151 -0.29 -4.71 20.64
CA TRP A 151 0.50 -5.50 21.59
C TRP A 151 -0.27 -6.74 22.02
N ALA A 152 0.44 -7.86 22.16
CA ALA A 152 -0.11 -9.01 22.88
C ALA A 152 -0.25 -8.69 24.38
N ALA A 153 -0.98 -9.52 25.12
CA ALA A 153 -1.13 -9.35 26.56
C ALA A 153 0.22 -9.41 27.29
N PRO A 154 0.39 -8.71 28.43
CA PRO A 154 1.63 -8.76 29.21
C PRO A 154 2.05 -10.19 29.54
N GLY A 155 3.29 -10.54 29.17
CA GLY A 155 3.87 -11.87 29.39
C GLY A 155 3.58 -12.91 28.32
N VAL A 156 2.81 -12.57 27.29
CA VAL A 156 2.62 -13.42 26.10
C VAL A 156 3.84 -13.29 25.19
N THR A 157 4.45 -14.42 24.85
CA THR A 157 5.60 -14.52 23.93
C THR A 157 5.22 -15.09 22.57
N ASP A 158 4.00 -15.59 22.42
CA ASP A 158 3.48 -16.21 21.20
C ASP A 158 2.12 -15.58 20.89
N MET A 159 2.05 -14.87 19.75
CA MET A 159 0.86 -14.11 19.36
C MET A 159 -0.36 -15.01 19.12
N PHE A 160 -0.16 -16.30 18.81
CA PHE A 160 -1.27 -17.25 18.63
C PHE A 160 -1.87 -17.71 19.96
N LEU A 161 -1.20 -17.41 21.07
CA LEU A 161 -1.68 -17.64 22.43
C LEU A 161 -2.19 -16.36 23.10
N ASP A 162 -2.24 -15.25 22.36
CA ASP A 162 -2.71 -13.96 22.88
C ASP A 162 -4.20 -14.06 23.26
N PRO A 163 -4.56 -13.82 24.54
CA PRO A 163 -5.95 -13.88 24.96
C PRO A 163 -6.77 -12.75 24.31
N LEU A 164 -8.03 -13.04 24.03
CA LEU A 164 -8.97 -12.05 23.48
C LEU A 164 -9.01 -10.79 24.35
N GLY A 165 -8.79 -9.64 23.74
CA GLY A 165 -8.80 -8.35 24.41
C GLY A 165 -8.00 -7.31 23.65
N PHE A 166 -8.10 -6.06 24.08
CA PHE A 166 -7.21 -5.00 23.63
C PHE A 166 -6.21 -4.71 24.74
N HIS A 167 -4.93 -4.90 24.46
CA HIS A 167 -3.85 -4.78 25.46
C HIS A 167 -3.01 -3.51 25.29
N GLY A 168 -3.15 -2.84 24.16
CA GLY A 168 -2.44 -1.62 23.80
C GLY A 168 -2.08 -1.62 22.32
N MET A 169 -1.65 -0.48 21.81
CA MET A 169 -1.15 -0.36 20.44
C MET A 169 -0.28 0.87 20.28
N VAL A 170 0.55 0.86 19.24
CA VAL A 170 1.08 2.06 18.58
C VAL A 170 0.49 2.15 17.18
N ARG A 171 0.36 3.36 16.64
CA ARG A 171 -0.26 3.59 15.31
C ARG A 171 0.67 3.25 14.15
N ASP A 172 1.96 3.13 14.43
CA ASP A 172 2.98 2.65 13.49
C ASP A 172 4.21 2.18 14.25
N SER A 173 4.89 1.20 13.67
CA SER A 173 6.14 0.65 14.20
C SER A 173 7.10 0.30 13.05
N ILE A 174 8.34 -0.01 13.40
CA ILE A 174 9.37 -0.38 12.46
C ILE A 174 10.14 -1.61 12.96
N SER A 175 10.47 -2.48 12.03
CA SER A 175 11.30 -3.65 12.29
C SER A 175 12.43 -3.75 11.27
N LEU A 176 13.56 -4.30 11.71
CA LEU A 176 14.60 -4.80 10.82
C LEU A 176 14.10 -6.10 10.18
N LEU A 177 14.17 -6.18 8.86
CA LEU A 177 13.92 -7.39 8.09
C LEU A 177 15.15 -8.30 8.13
N THR A 178 14.93 -9.62 8.07
CA THR A 178 16.00 -10.63 8.14
C THR A 178 16.03 -11.50 6.88
N ASP A 179 17.07 -12.33 6.75
CA ASP A 179 17.17 -13.30 5.65
C ASP A 179 16.13 -14.44 5.76
N ASP A 180 15.51 -14.60 6.93
CA ASP A 180 14.34 -15.47 7.10
C ASP A 180 13.06 -14.63 6.91
N PRO A 181 12.27 -14.89 5.85
CA PRO A 181 11.09 -14.09 5.58
C PRO A 181 10.01 -14.17 6.67
N LEU A 182 10.06 -15.18 7.54
CA LEU A 182 9.13 -15.36 8.64
C LEU A 182 9.58 -14.66 9.94
N THR A 183 10.77 -14.06 9.95
CA THR A 183 11.35 -13.45 11.14
C THR A 183 11.71 -11.99 10.91
N VAL A 184 11.29 -11.12 11.84
CA VAL A 184 11.74 -9.74 11.94
C VAL A 184 12.31 -9.44 13.33
N VAL A 185 13.05 -8.33 13.44
CA VAL A 185 13.55 -7.83 14.72
C VAL A 185 12.97 -6.44 14.94
N ASP A 186 12.14 -6.29 15.95
CA ASP A 186 11.51 -5.00 16.23
C ASP A 186 12.50 -4.02 16.82
N LEU A 187 12.27 -2.77 16.46
CA LEU A 187 13.06 -1.63 16.89
C LEU A 187 12.19 -0.72 17.77
N HIS A 188 12.83 0.24 18.43
CA HIS A 188 12.17 1.17 19.35
C HIS A 188 11.29 0.45 20.38
N LEU A 189 11.88 -0.44 21.15
CA LEU A 189 11.16 -1.23 22.16
C LEU A 189 11.22 -0.55 23.53
N ASN A 190 10.16 -0.73 24.33
CA ASN A 190 10.14 -0.32 25.73
C ASN A 190 10.89 -1.35 26.62
N ASN A 191 10.87 -1.14 27.93
CA ASN A 191 11.57 -1.98 28.91
C ASN A 191 10.67 -3.02 29.60
N ASP A 192 9.49 -3.33 29.04
CA ASP A 192 8.58 -4.30 29.65
C ASP A 192 9.22 -5.70 29.71
N GLN A 193 8.78 -6.49 30.68
CA GLN A 193 9.26 -7.85 30.92
C GLN A 193 8.07 -8.81 31.12
N PRO A 194 8.17 -10.07 30.68
CA PRO A 194 9.31 -10.69 29.97
C PRO A 194 9.43 -10.29 28.49
N VAL A 195 8.40 -9.65 27.91
CA VAL A 195 8.35 -9.26 26.50
C VAL A 195 8.22 -7.75 26.41
N PRO A 196 9.14 -7.07 25.71
CA PRO A 196 9.02 -5.64 25.46
C PRO A 196 8.01 -5.35 24.35
N HIS A 197 7.42 -4.15 24.38
CA HIS A 197 6.46 -3.67 23.39
C HIS A 197 7.02 -2.52 22.56
N GLN A 198 6.54 -2.39 21.32
CA GLN A 198 6.95 -1.33 20.40
C GLN A 198 6.52 0.04 20.90
N LEU A 199 7.44 1.00 20.82
CA LEU A 199 7.18 2.42 20.93
C LEU A 199 6.79 2.98 19.57
N GLN A 200 6.18 4.15 19.61
CA GLN A 200 5.68 4.87 18.46
C GLN A 200 6.84 5.28 17.52
N PHE A 201 6.86 4.81 16.27
CA PHE A 201 7.94 5.14 15.34
C PHE A 201 7.87 6.59 14.84
N VAL A 202 6.75 7.00 14.23
CA VAL A 202 6.45 8.39 13.89
C VAL A 202 5.86 9.07 15.13
N PRO A 203 6.60 9.94 15.84
CA PRO A 203 6.16 10.47 17.13
C PRO A 203 4.93 11.37 17.00
N PHE A 204 4.11 11.40 18.05
CA PHE A 204 3.06 12.40 18.19
C PHE A 204 3.68 13.78 18.35
N VAL A 205 3.02 14.79 17.78
CA VAL A 205 3.38 16.19 17.99
C VAL A 205 2.18 16.89 18.61
N GLU A 206 2.27 17.11 19.94
CA GLU A 206 1.20 17.66 20.76
C GLU A 206 0.79 19.08 20.32
N GLU A 207 1.74 19.89 19.84
CA GLU A 207 1.48 21.23 19.30
C GLU A 207 0.57 21.22 18.06
N TRP A 208 0.48 20.10 17.34
CA TRP A 208 -0.46 19.89 16.23
C TRP A 208 -1.78 19.25 16.68
N GLY A 209 -1.94 18.99 17.98
CA GLY A 209 -3.12 18.33 18.54
C GLY A 209 -3.18 16.83 18.22
N GLU A 210 -2.06 16.22 17.82
CA GLU A 210 -2.01 14.79 17.58
C GLU A 210 -2.12 14.01 18.89
N THR A 211 -2.88 12.92 18.85
CA THR A 211 -3.10 12.01 19.98
C THR A 211 -3.14 10.58 19.46
N ASN A 212 -3.27 9.61 20.37
CA ASN A 212 -3.52 8.21 20.03
C ASN A 212 -4.84 7.95 19.26
N GLN A 213 -5.65 8.98 18.99
CA GLN A 213 -6.84 8.90 18.13
C GLN A 213 -6.53 9.17 16.65
N TYR A 214 -5.30 9.54 16.32
CA TYR A 214 -4.84 9.73 14.95
C TYR A 214 -4.21 8.43 14.45
N GLY A 215 -4.62 7.97 13.27
CA GLY A 215 -3.99 6.86 12.58
C GLY A 215 -2.88 7.33 11.65
N PHE A 216 -1.85 6.51 11.48
CA PHE A 216 -0.76 6.75 10.53
C PHE A 216 -0.67 5.57 9.56
N GLY A 217 -0.67 5.87 8.28
CA GLY A 217 -0.45 4.87 7.22
C GLY A 217 0.85 5.17 6.51
N GLY A 218 1.96 4.59 6.97
CA GLY A 218 3.26 4.69 6.30
C GLY A 218 3.35 3.77 5.09
N THR A 219 4.17 4.14 4.10
CA THR A 219 4.63 3.23 3.04
C THR A 219 6.13 2.91 3.22
N SER A 220 6.81 2.45 2.17
CA SER A 220 8.22 2.06 2.22
C SER A 220 9.15 3.21 2.61
N LEU A 221 10.19 2.90 3.39
CA LEU A 221 11.36 3.76 3.52
C LEU A 221 12.09 3.88 2.18
N CYS A 222 12.40 5.11 1.79
CA CYS A 222 13.16 5.41 0.59
C CYS A 222 14.51 6.01 0.98
N GLU A 223 15.61 5.31 0.69
CA GLU A 223 16.98 5.78 0.92
C GLU A 223 17.26 7.06 0.11
N VAL A 224 17.71 8.10 0.79
CA VAL A 224 18.06 9.40 0.22
C VAL A 224 19.57 9.53 0.07
N ASP A 225 20.29 9.13 1.13
CA ASP A 225 21.74 9.18 1.21
C ASP A 225 22.23 7.99 2.05
N GLU A 226 22.92 7.05 1.40
CA GLU A 226 23.45 5.85 2.05
C GLU A 226 24.64 6.17 2.97
N GLU A 227 25.45 7.18 2.65
CA GLU A 227 26.64 7.55 3.42
C GLU A 227 26.26 8.15 4.77
N THR A 228 25.22 8.99 4.79
CA THR A 228 24.72 9.60 6.03
C THR A 228 23.65 8.76 6.73
N GLY A 229 23.21 7.65 6.12
CA GLY A 229 22.09 6.85 6.65
C GLY A 229 20.79 7.63 6.70
N THR A 230 20.54 8.48 5.70
CA THR A 230 19.35 9.32 5.62
C THR A 230 18.34 8.74 4.63
N GLY A 231 17.09 8.66 5.06
CA GLY A 231 15.96 8.23 4.26
C GLY A 231 14.76 9.15 4.43
N VAL A 232 13.75 8.90 3.61
CA VAL A 232 12.46 9.56 3.69
C VAL A 232 11.35 8.53 3.86
N LEU A 233 10.39 8.85 4.72
CA LEU A 233 9.13 8.14 4.87
C LEU A 233 7.99 9.02 4.37
N TYR A 234 7.12 8.46 3.53
CA TYR A 234 5.85 9.07 3.19
C TYR A 234 4.73 8.41 3.98
N TYR A 235 3.79 9.21 4.46
CA TYR A 235 2.74 8.71 5.33
C TYR A 235 1.43 9.47 5.15
N LEU A 236 0.35 8.77 5.42
CA LEU A 236 -0.99 9.29 5.58
C LEU A 236 -1.25 9.67 7.03
N VAL A 237 -1.77 10.87 7.25
CA VAL A 237 -2.37 11.29 8.53
C VAL A 237 -3.87 11.08 8.46
N ASN A 238 -4.38 10.21 9.33
CA ASN A 238 -5.81 9.98 9.51
C ASN A 238 -6.23 10.57 10.87
N GLY A 239 -7.22 11.46 10.87
CA GLY A 239 -7.83 11.95 12.09
C GLY A 239 -8.72 10.90 12.74
N ASN A 240 -9.30 11.25 13.88
CA ASN A 240 -10.29 10.41 14.54
C ASN A 240 -11.53 10.16 13.64
N GLU A 241 -12.47 9.34 14.12
CA GLU A 241 -13.69 8.98 13.37
C GLU A 241 -14.50 10.16 12.81
N SER A 242 -14.37 11.35 13.41
CA SER A 242 -15.07 12.57 12.98
C SER A 242 -14.32 13.37 11.92
N HIS A 243 -13.00 13.21 11.82
CA HIS A 243 -12.15 13.99 10.91
C HIS A 243 -11.76 13.21 9.65
N GLY A 244 -11.68 11.89 9.71
CA GLY A 244 -11.28 11.05 8.57
C GLY A 244 -9.87 11.40 8.06
N LEU A 245 -9.59 11.15 6.79
CA LEU A 245 -8.27 11.43 6.21
C LEU A 245 -7.99 12.94 6.25
N ILE A 246 -6.82 13.33 6.76
CA ILE A 246 -6.42 14.74 6.91
C ILE A 246 -5.50 15.15 5.77
N GLY A 247 -4.41 14.42 5.57
CA GLY A 247 -3.43 14.73 4.54
C GLY A 247 -2.33 13.69 4.43
N ALA A 248 -1.40 13.88 3.50
CA ALA A 248 -0.18 13.10 3.41
C ALA A 248 1.06 13.97 3.69
N GLY A 249 2.08 13.37 4.28
CA GLY A 249 3.28 14.05 4.75
C GLY A 249 4.57 13.38 4.33
N VAL A 250 5.67 14.09 4.62
CA VAL A 250 7.04 13.71 4.32
C VAL A 250 7.82 13.77 5.64
N ALA A 251 8.49 12.68 6.01
CA ALA A 251 9.31 12.59 7.21
C ALA A 251 10.75 12.25 6.85
N GLN A 252 11.70 12.97 7.45
CA GLN A 252 13.10 12.58 7.41
C GLN A 252 13.38 11.53 8.47
N VAL A 253 14.01 10.46 8.03
CA VAL A 253 14.48 9.35 8.86
C VAL A 253 16.00 9.35 8.80
N ASN A 254 16.66 9.33 9.96
CA ASN A 254 18.10 9.16 10.05
C ASN A 254 18.41 7.93 10.88
N LEU A 255 19.53 7.26 10.59
CA LEU A 255 20.10 6.27 11.48
C LEU A 255 20.68 6.98 12.72
N VAL A 256 20.04 6.77 13.87
CA VAL A 256 20.54 7.21 15.18
C VAL A 256 20.94 5.96 15.93
N ASP A 257 22.23 5.81 16.23
CA ASP A 257 22.80 4.59 16.81
C ASP A 257 22.42 3.32 16.02
N ASP A 258 22.54 3.39 14.69
CA ASP A 258 22.17 2.34 13.73
C ASP A 258 20.68 1.94 13.69
N VAL A 259 19.81 2.73 14.32
CA VAL A 259 18.35 2.53 14.33
C VAL A 259 17.66 3.65 13.54
N PRO A 260 16.85 3.34 12.51
CA PRO A 260 16.09 4.35 11.79
C PRO A 260 15.16 5.09 12.75
N THR A 261 15.26 6.41 12.77
CA THR A 261 14.52 7.28 13.68
C THR A 261 13.96 8.45 12.90
N VAL A 262 12.66 8.72 13.04
CA VAL A 262 12.03 9.93 12.49
C VAL A 262 12.59 11.14 13.24
N THR A 263 13.29 12.01 12.52
CA THR A 263 13.96 13.19 13.11
C THR A 263 13.25 14.49 12.76
N HIS A 264 12.51 14.50 11.64
CA HIS A 264 11.76 15.68 11.23
C HIS A 264 10.52 15.29 10.42
N ARG A 265 9.44 16.05 10.55
CA ARG A 265 8.23 15.95 9.73
C ARG A 265 7.99 17.31 9.06
N TYR A 266 7.85 17.29 7.73
CA TYR A 266 7.73 18.50 6.92
C TYR A 266 6.26 18.92 6.75
N GLY A 267 6.07 20.22 6.54
CA GLY A 267 4.76 20.87 6.45
C GLY A 267 4.31 21.49 7.78
N ASP A 268 3.42 22.48 7.72
CA ASP A 268 3.04 23.32 8.88
C ASP A 268 2.42 22.54 10.05
N GLN A 269 1.86 21.36 9.76
CA GLN A 269 1.27 20.44 10.74
C GLN A 269 1.85 19.03 10.61
N GLY A 270 3.07 18.91 10.07
CA GLY A 270 3.68 17.63 9.76
C GLY A 270 2.99 16.87 8.64
N TRP A 271 2.26 17.56 7.79
CA TRP A 271 1.76 17.05 6.52
C TRP A 271 1.65 18.22 5.55
N TRP A 272 1.62 17.91 4.26
CA TRP A 272 1.71 18.90 3.20
C TRP A 272 0.58 18.77 2.19
N TRP A 273 0.26 17.54 1.76
CA TRP A 273 -0.84 17.32 0.83
C TRP A 273 -2.17 17.25 1.58
N ASP A 274 -2.89 18.38 1.62
CA ASP A 274 -4.25 18.47 2.15
C ASP A 274 -5.17 17.51 1.39
N SER A 275 -5.65 16.46 2.07
CA SER A 275 -6.49 15.44 1.44
C SER A 275 -7.86 15.97 1.02
N SER A 276 -8.29 17.14 1.52
CA SER A 276 -9.52 17.79 1.03
C SER A 276 -9.36 18.36 -0.37
N LYS A 277 -8.13 18.54 -0.85
CA LYS A 277 -7.82 19.20 -2.12
C LYS A 277 -7.00 18.34 -3.07
N TYR A 278 -6.02 17.62 -2.55
CA TYR A 278 -5.00 16.93 -3.34
C TYR A 278 -5.04 15.42 -3.14
N ALA A 279 -4.44 14.70 -4.08
CA ALA A 279 -4.12 13.30 -3.87
C ALA A 279 -3.15 13.14 -2.69
N ARG A 280 -3.26 12.02 -1.99
CA ARG A 280 -2.50 11.73 -0.77
C ARG A 280 -1.17 11.05 -1.13
N TYR A 281 -0.30 11.77 -1.81
CA TYR A 281 0.93 11.20 -2.38
C TYR A 281 1.76 10.44 -1.33
N GLY A 282 2.04 9.17 -1.63
CA GLY A 282 2.80 8.27 -0.77
C GLY A 282 1.97 7.49 0.25
N ASP A 283 0.64 7.60 0.26
CA ASP A 283 -0.23 6.77 1.12
C ASP A 283 -0.42 5.33 0.62
N GLN A 284 -0.28 5.13 -0.70
CA GLN A 284 -0.51 3.84 -1.35
C GLN A 284 0.79 3.09 -1.64
N ILE A 285 1.78 3.80 -2.20
CA ILE A 285 3.07 3.24 -2.60
C ILE A 285 4.14 4.34 -2.53
N ALA A 286 5.33 4.01 -2.06
CA ALA A 286 6.55 4.79 -2.24
C ALA A 286 7.68 3.88 -2.71
N TYR A 287 8.52 4.37 -3.61
CA TYR A 287 9.59 3.57 -4.20
C TYR A 287 10.80 4.46 -4.56
N ARG A 288 11.97 4.13 -4.00
CA ARG A 288 13.25 4.68 -4.43
C ARG A 288 13.73 3.86 -5.62
N ASP A 289 13.60 4.43 -6.82
CA ASP A 289 13.95 3.72 -8.05
C ASP A 289 15.46 3.56 -8.21
N GLU A 290 15.94 2.32 -8.16
CA GLU A 290 17.37 2.00 -8.28
C GLU A 290 17.94 2.35 -9.66
N ASN A 291 17.10 2.49 -10.68
CA ASN A 291 17.51 2.85 -12.05
C ASN A 291 17.51 4.35 -12.34
N SER A 292 17.19 5.19 -11.35
CA SER A 292 17.22 6.65 -11.52
C SER A 292 17.62 7.38 -10.24
N GLU A 293 17.67 8.72 -10.30
CA GLU A 293 17.87 9.58 -9.13
C GLU A 293 16.57 9.87 -8.36
N TYR A 294 15.43 9.30 -8.77
CA TYR A 294 14.12 9.69 -8.27
C TYR A 294 13.53 8.74 -7.23
N ILE A 295 12.73 9.31 -6.35
CA ILE A 295 11.74 8.62 -5.53
C ILE A 295 10.39 8.89 -6.16
N TYR A 296 9.61 7.83 -6.37
CA TYR A 296 8.25 7.89 -6.90
C TYR A 296 7.26 7.56 -5.80
N ILE A 297 6.16 8.30 -5.76
CA ILE A 297 5.12 8.15 -4.75
C ILE A 297 3.73 8.18 -5.39
N TRP A 298 2.92 7.19 -5.05
CA TRP A 298 1.54 7.06 -5.51
C TRP A 298 0.60 7.43 -4.38
N GLY A 299 -0.38 8.27 -4.72
CA GLY A 299 -1.40 8.75 -3.80
C GLY A 299 -2.80 8.41 -4.26
N GLY A 300 -3.64 8.03 -3.31
CA GLY A 300 -5.07 7.91 -3.56
C GLY A 300 -5.74 9.28 -3.77
N PRO A 301 -6.94 9.31 -4.37
CA PRO A 301 -7.66 10.53 -4.74
C PRO A 301 -8.06 11.39 -3.54
N PRO A 302 -8.23 12.72 -3.68
CA PRO A 302 -8.73 13.59 -2.62
C PRO A 302 -10.10 13.17 -2.05
N ASN A 303 -10.39 13.64 -0.85
CA ASN A 303 -11.56 13.25 -0.06
C ASN A 303 -12.89 13.56 -0.72
N TYR A 304 -13.00 14.58 -1.57
CA TYR A 304 -14.28 14.88 -2.24
C TYR A 304 -14.64 13.85 -3.33
N ILE A 305 -13.68 13.03 -3.77
CA ILE A 305 -13.93 11.93 -4.71
C ILE A 305 -14.49 10.74 -3.92
N LYS A 306 -15.72 10.35 -4.28
CA LYS A 306 -16.50 9.31 -3.58
C LYS A 306 -17.01 8.20 -4.50
N ASP A 307 -16.96 8.41 -5.81
CA ASP A 307 -17.46 7.44 -6.78
C ASP A 307 -16.57 6.18 -6.80
N TRP A 308 -17.19 5.01 -6.88
CA TRP A 308 -16.49 3.72 -6.80
C TRP A 308 -15.42 3.55 -7.89
N GLY A 309 -15.71 4.03 -9.10
CA GLY A 309 -14.77 3.98 -10.21
C GLY A 309 -13.54 4.84 -9.95
N THR A 310 -13.72 6.01 -9.34
CA THR A 310 -12.65 7.01 -9.18
C THR A 310 -11.89 6.93 -7.86
N ILE A 311 -12.47 6.38 -6.78
CA ILE A 311 -11.79 6.25 -5.47
C ILE A 311 -10.58 5.32 -5.48
N ASN A 312 -10.44 4.50 -6.53
CA ASN A 312 -9.37 3.52 -6.69
C ASN A 312 -8.31 3.95 -7.71
N TYR A 313 -8.31 5.22 -8.13
CA TYR A 313 -7.26 5.80 -8.95
C TYR A 313 -5.98 6.08 -8.15
N HIS A 314 -4.88 6.10 -8.88
CA HIS A 314 -3.54 6.32 -8.36
C HIS A 314 -2.92 7.52 -9.07
N TYR A 315 -2.53 8.53 -8.31
CA TYR A 315 -1.86 9.71 -8.83
C TYR A 315 -0.40 9.69 -8.46
N LEU A 316 0.46 10.06 -9.39
CA LEU A 316 1.90 9.90 -9.25
C LEU A 316 2.59 11.25 -9.06
N ALA A 317 3.52 11.30 -8.11
CA ALA A 317 4.51 12.35 -7.96
C ALA A 317 5.90 11.74 -7.86
N ARG A 318 6.92 12.56 -8.12
CA ARG A 318 8.32 12.17 -7.92
C ARG A 318 9.16 13.34 -7.41
N VAL A 319 10.29 13.00 -6.83
CA VAL A 319 11.32 13.97 -6.42
C VAL A 319 12.68 13.31 -6.58
N ARG A 320 13.73 14.09 -6.86
CA ARG A 320 15.09 13.55 -6.77
C ARG A 320 15.36 13.17 -5.33
N ALA A 321 16.00 12.04 -5.08
CA ALA A 321 16.24 11.54 -3.73
C ALA A 321 16.92 12.60 -2.84
N ARG A 322 17.99 13.23 -3.34
CA ARG A 322 18.72 14.32 -2.66
C ARG A 322 17.88 15.56 -2.34
N ASP A 323 16.77 15.76 -3.04
CA ASP A 323 15.89 16.92 -2.93
C ASP A 323 14.58 16.57 -2.20
N ALA A 324 14.45 15.35 -1.63
CA ALA A 324 13.21 14.83 -1.03
C ALA A 324 12.67 15.67 0.15
N PHE A 325 13.50 16.54 0.70
CA PHE A 325 13.14 17.41 1.81
C PHE A 325 12.81 18.85 1.38
N ASP A 326 13.02 19.19 0.11
CA ASP A 326 12.53 20.42 -0.49
C ASP A 326 11.13 20.18 -1.09
N LEU A 327 10.10 20.62 -0.36
CA LEU A 327 8.72 20.48 -0.83
C LEU A 327 8.48 21.20 -2.17
N GLY A 328 9.28 22.22 -2.53
CA GLY A 328 9.21 22.89 -3.83
C GLY A 328 9.82 22.11 -5.00
N ALA A 329 10.52 21.01 -4.73
CA ALA A 329 11.23 20.21 -5.73
C ALA A 329 10.40 19.09 -6.36
N TYR A 330 9.25 18.75 -5.77
CA TYR A 330 8.41 17.66 -6.27
C TYR A 330 7.79 18.00 -7.63
N GLU A 331 7.71 16.97 -8.48
CA GLU A 331 7.02 16.99 -9.76
C GLU A 331 5.83 16.04 -9.72
N TYR A 332 4.74 16.44 -10.37
CA TYR A 332 3.48 15.70 -10.42
C TYR A 332 3.23 15.27 -11.85
N TYR A 333 2.70 14.06 -12.03
CA TYR A 333 2.36 13.56 -13.35
C TYR A 333 0.98 14.06 -13.78
N TRP A 334 0.93 14.82 -14.88
CA TRP A 334 -0.30 15.40 -15.43
C TRP A 334 -0.90 14.57 -16.56
N GLY A 335 -0.52 13.29 -16.64
CA GLY A 335 -0.90 12.39 -17.73
C GLY A 335 -0.01 12.50 -18.95
N LYS A 336 -0.08 11.49 -19.83
CA LYS A 336 0.81 11.34 -21.01
C LYS A 336 0.92 12.58 -21.90
N GLN A 337 -0.17 13.33 -22.05
CA GLN A 337 -0.20 14.51 -22.91
C GLN A 337 0.54 15.71 -22.32
N LYS A 338 0.65 15.79 -20.98
CA LYS A 338 1.23 16.93 -20.27
C LYS A 338 2.55 16.62 -19.57
N GLY A 339 2.83 15.34 -19.30
CA GLY A 339 4.04 14.89 -18.63
C GLY A 339 4.16 15.38 -17.19
N TRP A 340 5.39 15.45 -16.71
CA TRP A 340 5.76 15.94 -15.38
C TRP A 340 5.69 17.47 -15.29
N ARG A 341 5.18 17.97 -14.16
CA ARG A 341 5.11 19.41 -13.88
C ARG A 341 5.32 19.73 -12.41
N LYS A 342 5.73 20.96 -12.12
CA LYS A 342 5.85 21.45 -10.73
C LYS A 342 4.53 21.85 -10.10
N GLU A 343 3.52 22.17 -10.91
CA GLU A 343 2.20 22.46 -10.37
C GLU A 343 1.58 21.18 -9.79
N VAL A 344 1.11 21.26 -8.53
CA VAL A 344 0.38 20.15 -7.90
C VAL A 344 -0.86 19.83 -8.73
N LEU A 345 -1.05 18.55 -9.06
CA LEU A 345 -2.19 18.09 -9.84
C LEU A 345 -3.52 18.49 -9.16
N ASP A 346 -4.41 19.13 -9.93
CA ASP A 346 -5.73 19.59 -9.49
C ASP A 346 -6.89 18.96 -10.25
N ARG A 347 -6.58 18.06 -11.18
CA ARG A 347 -7.53 17.30 -12.00
C ARG A 347 -7.33 15.81 -11.76
N PHE A 348 -8.43 15.11 -11.46
CA PHE A 348 -8.41 13.73 -10.99
C PHE A 348 -9.37 12.87 -11.83
N ASP A 349 -8.84 12.29 -12.89
CA ASP A 349 -9.59 11.54 -13.90
C ASP A 349 -8.72 10.42 -14.52
N THR A 350 -9.24 9.73 -15.53
CA THR A 350 -8.53 8.67 -16.24
C THR A 350 -7.36 9.17 -17.09
N GLU A 351 -7.34 10.45 -17.48
CA GLU A 351 -6.20 11.02 -18.22
C GLU A 351 -5.00 11.28 -17.29
N THR A 352 -5.23 11.49 -16.01
CA THR A 352 -4.21 11.94 -15.02
C THR A 352 -3.81 10.86 -14.01
N SER A 353 -4.63 9.83 -13.83
CA SER A 353 -4.29 8.65 -13.06
C SER A 353 -3.35 7.71 -13.85
N VAL A 354 -2.45 7.01 -13.18
CA VAL A 354 -1.50 6.07 -13.82
C VAL A 354 -1.95 4.60 -13.75
N MET A 355 -2.88 4.28 -12.85
CA MET A 355 -3.47 2.94 -12.73
C MET A 355 -4.79 2.97 -11.94
N TRP A 356 -5.52 1.87 -11.97
CA TRP A 356 -6.73 1.67 -11.17
C TRP A 356 -6.70 0.35 -10.41
N GLY A 357 -7.23 0.37 -9.18
CA GLY A 357 -7.68 -0.85 -8.52
C GLY A 357 -6.61 -1.70 -7.85
N SER A 358 -5.42 -1.16 -7.58
CA SER A 358 -4.38 -1.86 -6.83
C SER A 358 -4.38 -1.55 -5.32
N GLY A 359 -5.01 -0.47 -4.88
CA GLY A 359 -4.98 -0.06 -3.47
C GLY A 359 -3.55 0.19 -2.97
N GLN A 360 -3.23 -0.31 -1.77
CA GLN A 360 -1.87 -0.29 -1.22
C GLN A 360 -1.03 -1.45 -1.79
N GLY A 361 0.21 -1.16 -2.15
CA GLY A 361 1.10 -2.14 -2.77
C GLY A 361 2.56 -1.76 -2.73
N GLN A 362 3.41 -2.58 -3.34
CA GLN A 362 4.84 -2.31 -3.44
C GLN A 362 5.35 -2.54 -4.86
N ILE A 363 6.19 -1.60 -5.30
CA ILE A 363 6.88 -1.64 -6.57
C ILE A 363 8.35 -1.93 -6.33
N HIS A 364 8.95 -2.72 -7.22
CA HIS A 364 10.39 -2.82 -7.39
C HIS A 364 10.73 -3.10 -8.85
N TRP A 365 11.97 -2.83 -9.25
CA TRP A 365 12.53 -3.27 -10.52
C TRP A 365 12.98 -4.73 -10.43
N SER A 366 12.65 -5.53 -11.46
CA SER A 366 13.14 -6.90 -11.59
C SER A 366 14.12 -7.00 -12.75
N GLU A 367 15.39 -7.26 -12.44
CA GLU A 367 16.41 -7.56 -13.46
C GLU A 367 16.08 -8.82 -14.25
N TYR A 368 15.48 -9.83 -13.61
CA TYR A 368 15.09 -11.09 -14.27
C TYR A 368 14.05 -10.85 -15.38
N TRP A 369 13.07 -9.99 -15.12
CA TRP A 369 11.99 -9.68 -16.06
C TRP A 369 12.26 -8.44 -16.92
N GLY A 370 13.27 -7.63 -16.59
CA GLY A 370 13.59 -6.37 -17.25
C GLY A 370 12.44 -5.35 -17.19
N CYS A 371 11.65 -5.36 -16.12
CA CYS A 371 10.51 -4.45 -15.94
C CYS A 371 10.23 -4.21 -14.44
N TYR A 372 9.37 -3.23 -14.16
CA TYR A 372 8.86 -2.98 -12.81
C TYR A 372 7.74 -3.96 -12.47
N LEU A 373 7.75 -4.49 -11.26
CA LEU A 373 6.72 -5.38 -10.72
C LEU A 373 5.97 -4.64 -9.61
N LEU A 374 4.66 -4.51 -9.74
CA LEU A 374 3.75 -4.06 -8.69
C LEU A 374 3.08 -5.27 -8.05
N VAL A 375 3.39 -5.51 -6.78
CA VAL A 375 2.68 -6.46 -5.92
C VAL A 375 1.55 -5.73 -5.22
N HIS A 376 0.33 -6.26 -5.32
CA HIS A 376 -0.83 -5.67 -4.64
C HIS A 376 -1.92 -6.70 -4.38
N LEU A 377 -3.00 -6.28 -3.72
CA LEU A 377 -4.20 -7.09 -3.56
C LEU A 377 -5.37 -6.52 -4.36
N GLY A 378 -6.29 -7.40 -4.75
CA GLY A 378 -7.51 -7.00 -5.45
C GLY A 378 -8.46 -6.20 -4.56
N ILE A 379 -9.28 -5.36 -5.18
CA ILE A 379 -10.29 -4.52 -4.48
C ILE A 379 -11.30 -5.37 -3.67
N ALA A 380 -11.56 -6.61 -4.09
CA ALA A 380 -12.45 -7.54 -3.39
C ALA A 380 -11.78 -8.26 -2.19
N GLY A 381 -10.48 -8.05 -1.97
CA GLY A 381 -9.68 -8.69 -0.93
C GLY A 381 -9.26 -10.12 -1.28
N GLY A 382 -8.16 -10.58 -0.67
CA GLY A 382 -7.71 -11.97 -0.67
C GLY A 382 -6.88 -12.41 -1.88
N ALA A 383 -7.18 -11.92 -3.09
CA ALA A 383 -6.36 -12.24 -4.26
C ALA A 383 -5.08 -11.38 -4.29
N VAL A 384 -3.92 -12.03 -4.32
CA VAL A 384 -2.59 -11.40 -4.46
C VAL A 384 -2.22 -11.38 -5.94
N PHE A 385 -1.95 -10.20 -6.46
CA PHE A 385 -1.68 -9.95 -7.88
C PHE A 385 -0.30 -9.35 -8.09
N ILE A 386 0.24 -9.60 -9.29
CA ILE A 386 1.39 -8.88 -9.83
C ILE A 386 0.99 -8.23 -11.16
N ARG A 387 1.29 -6.92 -11.28
CA ARG A 387 1.32 -6.19 -12.56
C ARG A 387 2.75 -5.87 -12.94
N THR A 388 2.96 -5.64 -14.23
CA THR A 388 4.25 -5.20 -14.75
C THR A 388 4.13 -3.91 -15.56
N ALA A 389 5.22 -3.16 -15.67
CA ALA A 389 5.33 -2.03 -16.59
C ALA A 389 6.80 -1.75 -16.92
N ASP A 390 7.06 -1.24 -18.12
CA ASP A 390 8.41 -0.78 -18.51
C ASP A 390 8.75 0.59 -17.89
N ASN A 391 7.72 1.36 -17.51
CA ASN A 391 7.84 2.68 -16.91
C ASN A 391 6.89 2.79 -15.72
N LEU A 392 7.29 3.53 -14.69
CA LEU A 392 6.50 3.73 -13.47
C LEU A 392 5.19 4.51 -13.70
N GLU A 393 5.11 5.28 -14.79
CA GLU A 393 3.90 5.95 -15.28
C GLU A 393 2.93 5.01 -16.01
N GLY A 394 3.32 3.76 -16.23
CA GLY A 394 2.60 2.78 -17.04
C GLY A 394 2.82 2.93 -18.55
N PRO A 395 1.95 2.33 -19.39
CA PRO A 395 0.76 1.58 -18.97
C PRO A 395 1.16 0.32 -18.20
N TRP A 396 0.39 0.01 -17.16
CA TRP A 396 0.54 -1.24 -16.40
C TRP A 396 -0.18 -2.38 -17.11
N THR A 397 0.39 -3.58 -17.06
CA THR A 397 -0.22 -4.78 -17.65
C THR A 397 -1.44 -5.26 -16.86
N PRO A 398 -2.28 -6.14 -17.45
CA PRO A 398 -3.29 -6.86 -16.68
C PRO A 398 -2.68 -7.63 -15.49
N ASP A 399 -3.54 -7.87 -14.50
CA ASP A 399 -3.22 -8.62 -13.29
C ASP A 399 -2.90 -10.09 -13.60
N VAL A 400 -1.82 -10.60 -13.01
CA VAL A 400 -1.59 -12.04 -12.86
C VAL A 400 -1.79 -12.40 -11.39
N GLN A 401 -2.81 -13.21 -11.11
CA GLN A 401 -3.03 -13.71 -9.75
C GLN A 401 -1.97 -14.75 -9.42
N VAL A 402 -1.23 -14.53 -8.34
CA VAL A 402 -0.21 -15.47 -7.87
C VAL A 402 -0.71 -16.28 -6.68
N PHE A 403 -1.61 -15.73 -5.86
CA PHE A 403 -2.11 -16.41 -4.67
C PHE A 403 -3.54 -16.00 -4.32
N GLN A 404 -4.23 -16.83 -3.55
CA GLN A 404 -5.54 -16.54 -2.97
C GLN A 404 -5.49 -16.78 -1.46
N ALA A 405 -5.43 -15.69 -0.70
CA ALA A 405 -5.53 -15.75 0.75
C ALA A 405 -6.95 -16.09 1.20
N THR A 406 -7.03 -16.79 2.33
CA THR A 406 -8.28 -17.05 3.04
C THR A 406 -8.38 -16.06 4.20
N PRO A 407 -9.39 -15.16 4.22
CA PRO A 407 -9.54 -14.19 5.31
C PRO A 407 -9.65 -14.87 6.67
N ILE A 408 -8.84 -14.44 7.64
CA ILE A 408 -8.94 -14.86 9.04
C ILE A 408 -10.13 -14.14 9.67
N ASP A 409 -11.07 -14.89 10.27
CA ASP A 409 -12.25 -14.38 10.98
C ASP A 409 -13.10 -13.37 10.17
N ASP A 410 -13.26 -13.60 8.86
CA ASP A 410 -13.90 -12.66 7.92
C ASP A 410 -13.26 -11.25 7.94
N GLY A 411 -12.00 -11.17 8.35
CA GLY A 411 -11.21 -9.96 8.47
C GLY A 411 -10.74 -9.41 7.13
N LEU A 412 -9.96 -8.33 7.19
CA LEU A 412 -9.46 -7.66 5.99
C LEU A 412 -8.17 -8.31 5.51
N VAL A 413 -8.05 -8.48 4.18
CA VAL A 413 -6.81 -8.90 3.52
C VAL A 413 -6.37 -7.83 2.55
N TYR A 414 -5.20 -7.24 2.76
CA TYR A 414 -4.75 -6.07 2.00
C TYR A 414 -3.23 -5.84 2.11
N ALA A 415 -2.74 -4.78 1.43
CA ALA A 415 -1.35 -4.32 1.40
C ALA A 415 -0.36 -5.40 0.92
N GLY A 416 -0.26 -5.57 -0.39
CA GLY A 416 0.71 -6.51 -0.99
C GLY A 416 2.11 -5.92 -0.97
N VAL A 417 3.06 -6.64 -0.39
CA VAL A 417 4.43 -6.17 -0.16
C VAL A 417 5.40 -7.12 -0.86
N ALA A 418 6.40 -6.57 -1.53
CA ALA A 418 7.44 -7.32 -2.23
C ALA A 418 8.73 -7.32 -1.40
N HIS A 419 9.40 -8.46 -1.30
CA HIS A 419 10.67 -8.60 -0.58
C HIS A 419 11.80 -9.02 -1.54
N PRO A 420 12.23 -8.14 -2.47
CA PRO A 420 13.18 -8.50 -3.52
C PRO A 420 14.58 -8.86 -2.98
N TYR A 421 14.94 -8.37 -1.80
CA TYR A 421 16.24 -8.63 -1.17
C TYR A 421 16.46 -10.10 -0.77
N LEU A 422 15.39 -10.90 -0.70
CA LEU A 422 15.49 -12.33 -0.35
C LEU A 422 15.94 -13.21 -1.52
N ASP A 423 15.90 -12.69 -2.76
CA ASP A 423 16.46 -13.34 -3.94
C ASP A 423 16.79 -12.31 -5.03
N GLU A 424 18.03 -11.80 -4.98
CA GLU A 424 18.52 -10.82 -5.96
C GLU A 424 18.61 -11.36 -7.39
N THR A 425 18.52 -12.69 -7.61
CA THR A 425 18.48 -13.25 -8.97
C THR A 425 17.15 -12.99 -9.67
N GLY A 426 16.10 -12.63 -8.91
CA GLY A 426 14.76 -12.38 -9.41
C GLY A 426 14.00 -13.63 -9.89
N LYS A 427 14.58 -14.83 -9.73
CA LYS A 427 13.93 -16.10 -10.10
C LYS A 427 12.80 -16.49 -9.14
N THR A 428 12.90 -16.02 -7.91
CA THR A 428 11.83 -16.11 -6.94
C THR A 428 11.50 -14.73 -6.39
N LEU A 429 10.27 -14.56 -5.92
CA LEU A 429 9.85 -13.35 -5.25
C LEU A 429 9.05 -13.72 -4.01
N VAL A 430 9.55 -13.31 -2.85
CA VAL A 430 8.81 -13.40 -1.59
C VAL A 430 7.90 -12.21 -1.46
N LEU A 431 6.65 -12.48 -1.10
CA LEU A 431 5.59 -11.49 -0.90
C LEU A 431 5.06 -11.61 0.51
N SER A 432 4.62 -10.50 1.08
CA SER A 432 3.76 -10.53 2.27
C SER A 432 2.50 -9.71 2.09
N TYR A 433 1.52 -9.96 2.95
CA TYR A 433 0.29 -9.17 3.02
C TYR A 433 -0.30 -9.21 4.42
N THR A 434 -1.13 -8.22 4.73
CA THR A 434 -1.93 -8.22 5.95
C THR A 434 -3.15 -9.11 5.76
N ASN A 435 -3.42 -9.99 6.73
CA ASN A 435 -4.65 -10.75 6.88
C ASN A 435 -5.12 -10.64 8.34
N ASN A 436 -6.09 -9.76 8.60
CA ASN A 436 -6.64 -9.53 9.95
C ASN A 436 -5.56 -9.31 11.03
N ASN A 437 -4.68 -8.33 10.80
CA ASN A 437 -3.52 -8.01 11.64
C ASN A 437 -2.49 -9.15 11.81
N HIS A 438 -2.48 -10.13 10.91
CA HIS A 438 -1.38 -11.07 10.75
C HIS A 438 -0.65 -10.77 9.45
N ILE A 439 0.68 -10.87 9.46
CA ILE A 439 1.48 -10.74 8.24
C ILE A 439 1.72 -12.13 7.70
N GLU A 440 1.05 -12.49 6.62
CA GLU A 440 1.27 -13.77 5.95
C GLU A 440 2.29 -13.61 4.83
N VAL A 441 3.05 -14.68 4.58
CA VAL A 441 4.15 -14.71 3.63
C VAL A 441 3.93 -15.81 2.60
N VAL A 442 4.11 -15.46 1.33
CA VAL A 442 4.11 -16.42 0.21
C VAL A 442 5.39 -16.26 -0.61
N LYS A 443 5.85 -17.34 -1.23
CA LYS A 443 6.96 -17.33 -2.18
C LYS A 443 6.48 -17.77 -3.55
N VAL A 444 6.78 -16.96 -4.56
CA VAL A 444 6.51 -17.24 -5.97
C VAL A 444 7.83 -17.65 -6.61
N GLU A 445 7.81 -18.74 -7.39
CA GLU A 445 8.92 -19.19 -8.23
C GLU A 445 8.53 -19.01 -9.69
N PHE A 446 9.40 -18.37 -10.46
CA PHE A 446 9.22 -18.12 -11.88
C PHE A 446 9.92 -19.18 -12.72
N SER A 447 9.39 -19.45 -13.93
CA SER A 447 9.93 -20.46 -14.86
C SER A 447 10.94 -19.91 -15.88
#